data_AF-A0A815BBV0-F1
#
_entry.id   AF-A0A815BBV0-F1
#
_cell.length_a   1.000
_cell.length_b   1.000
_cell.length_c   1.000
_cell.angle_alpha   90.00
_cell.angle_beta   90.00
_cell.angle_gamma   90.00
#
_symmetry.space_group_name_H-M   'P 1'
#
loop_
_entity.id
_entity.type
_entity.pdbx_description
1 polymer ?
#
loop_
_entity_poly.entity_id
_entity_poly.type
_entity_poly.pdbx_seq_one_letter_code
_entity_poly.pdbx_strand_id
1 'polypeptide(L)'
;MSLKTKVNQLFIEKSTYLYPEQAVDIAESLNSLSNDLYTDSVRFVYELLQNADDASSNDLNNPTKVIIALIDGYLIVAHNGIPFNAKNLTAICSINRGTKRSETHKTGYKGIGFKAVFGKSDYVLIYSNGEYFRFDSSYHFLWDKDKWKIDQDTWIKDNERSFIYPWQIIPIWTEIDDVPLNIQNFIKKQQHSCRVATIMRLKNILETEQGIIQLQHQTHMLLFLRNIIEIQFCLHNSSHHTLTIEKNLNNFTRKLFVNGQIQSKWIIKQLEINIPNNVYQDLKNDLKIPEKLKSSQIAEIFFAAKFNENNIIKLNRFENVLYSYIPTKISQYKFSLLVNANFLTNTSREQLHIDSVWNQWLFEQIPIEIFKWIGELEKSVWCHQAYILIPTKLELTNDLLAKKYNESCNKGIREIKFILNNRQDSDLLKMNEAIIDLTALSQQTFVGHDAIRTFILENSPKTSSLALHPFVQPSSELRTMGIKTFDWNDCIKLFQSSNFSHTMSIENNQKLIVYLYNRSISETETTIKELIQRIPFIMDQKKRLKIPKNINFPLFYDENWSCTKCQE
;
A
#
# COMPACT_ATOMS: atom_id res chain seq x y z
N MET A 1 -14.15 13.67 -36.29
CA MET A 1 -15.39 12.86 -36.39
C MET A 1 -16.17 13.09 -35.10
N SER A 2 -17.46 13.49 -35.17
CA SER A 2 -18.27 13.67 -33.96
C SER A 2 -18.56 12.33 -33.28
N LEU A 3 -18.93 12.36 -32.00
CA LEU A 3 -19.29 11.15 -31.26
C LEU A 3 -20.49 10.46 -31.92
N LYS A 4 -21.53 11.21 -32.32
CA LYS A 4 -22.68 10.71 -33.07
C LYS A 4 -22.29 9.90 -34.30
N THR A 5 -21.42 10.44 -35.15
CA THR A 5 -20.95 9.73 -36.35
C THR A 5 -20.25 8.42 -35.97
N LYS A 6 -19.43 8.43 -34.92
CA LYS A 6 -18.71 7.21 -34.50
C LYS A 6 -19.63 6.18 -33.86
N VAL A 7 -20.63 6.60 -33.09
CA VAL A 7 -21.67 5.71 -32.52
C VAL A 7 -22.43 5.02 -33.65
N ASN A 8 -22.93 5.78 -34.63
CA ASN A 8 -23.66 5.21 -35.77
C ASN A 8 -22.79 4.26 -36.60
N GLN A 9 -21.52 4.60 -36.81
CA GLN A 9 -20.56 3.71 -37.46
C GLN A 9 -20.39 2.40 -36.69
N LEU A 10 -20.16 2.47 -35.37
CA LEU A 10 -19.99 1.29 -34.53
C LEU A 10 -21.26 0.47 -34.40
N PHE A 11 -22.44 1.09 -34.39
CA PHE A 11 -23.72 0.40 -34.43
C PHE A 11 -23.75 -0.56 -35.63
N ILE A 12 -23.53 -0.04 -36.84
CA ILE A 12 -23.52 -0.82 -38.08
C ILE A 12 -22.42 -1.90 -38.04
N GLU A 13 -21.19 -1.53 -37.68
CA GLU A 13 -20.05 -2.46 -37.62
C GLU A 13 -20.28 -3.63 -36.65
N LYS A 14 -21.03 -3.39 -35.56
CA LYS A 14 -21.25 -4.35 -34.48
C LYS A 14 -22.58 -5.07 -34.55
N SER A 15 -23.54 -4.59 -35.35
CA SER A 15 -24.82 -5.27 -35.60
C SER A 15 -24.82 -6.10 -36.88
N THR A 16 -23.76 -6.02 -37.70
CA THR A 16 -23.69 -6.72 -38.99
C THR A 16 -22.96 -8.05 -38.87
N TYR A 17 -23.69 -9.16 -38.89
CA TYR A 17 -23.14 -10.53 -38.80
C TYR A 17 -23.36 -11.33 -40.08
N LEU A 18 -22.41 -12.18 -40.45
CA LEU A 18 -22.55 -13.00 -41.66
C LEU A 18 -23.64 -14.07 -41.48
N TYR A 19 -23.73 -14.63 -40.28
CA TYR A 19 -24.71 -15.64 -39.89
C TYR A 19 -25.36 -15.28 -38.54
N PRO A 20 -26.64 -15.62 -38.31
CA PRO A 20 -27.30 -15.38 -37.02
C PRO A 20 -26.57 -16.01 -35.84
N GLU A 21 -26.00 -17.21 -36.02
CA GLU A 21 -25.28 -17.96 -34.99
C GLU A 21 -24.11 -17.17 -34.42
N GLN A 22 -23.38 -16.44 -35.26
CA GLN A 22 -22.25 -15.60 -34.82
C GLN A 22 -22.69 -14.51 -33.85
N ALA A 23 -23.85 -13.90 -34.09
CA ALA A 23 -24.40 -12.87 -33.21
C ALA A 23 -24.73 -13.48 -31.84
N VAL A 24 -25.42 -14.62 -31.85
CA VAL A 24 -25.85 -15.30 -30.63
C VAL A 24 -24.66 -15.84 -29.83
N ASP A 25 -23.69 -16.50 -30.47
CA ASP A 25 -22.53 -17.08 -29.77
C ASP A 25 -21.69 -15.99 -29.07
N ILE A 26 -21.57 -14.82 -29.71
CA ILE A 26 -20.90 -13.66 -29.10
C ILE A 26 -21.74 -13.09 -27.95
N ALA A 27 -23.06 -13.03 -28.11
CA ALA A 27 -23.96 -12.53 -27.06
C ALA A 27 -23.95 -13.44 -25.82
N GLU A 28 -24.01 -14.76 -26.01
CA GLU A 28 -23.91 -15.76 -24.95
C GLU A 28 -22.55 -15.69 -24.25
N SER A 29 -21.46 -15.57 -25.01
CA SER A 29 -20.11 -15.37 -24.46
C SER A 29 -20.02 -14.10 -23.59
N LEU A 30 -20.64 -13.00 -24.03
CA LEU A 30 -20.68 -11.75 -23.28
C LEU A 30 -21.57 -11.84 -22.04
N ASN A 31 -22.67 -12.59 -22.10
CA ASN A 31 -23.55 -12.84 -20.96
C ASN A 31 -22.84 -13.65 -19.88
N SER A 32 -22.21 -14.78 -20.24
CA SER A 32 -21.41 -15.57 -19.30
C SER A 32 -20.30 -14.72 -18.71
N LEU A 33 -19.52 -14.01 -19.54
CA LEU A 33 -18.47 -13.12 -19.04
C LEU A 33 -19.03 -12.07 -18.06
N SER A 34 -20.11 -11.37 -18.39
CA SER A 34 -20.62 -10.29 -17.55
C SER A 34 -21.17 -10.77 -16.19
N ASN A 35 -21.73 -11.98 -16.14
CA ASN A 35 -22.26 -12.58 -14.91
C ASN A 35 -21.16 -13.24 -14.06
N ASP A 36 -20.17 -13.86 -14.69
CA ASP A 36 -19.09 -14.60 -14.02
C ASP A 36 -17.95 -13.70 -13.52
N LEU A 37 -17.89 -12.46 -14.00
CA LEU A 37 -16.78 -11.55 -13.69
C LEU A 37 -16.74 -11.15 -12.21
N TYR A 38 -17.87 -11.03 -11.51
CA TYR A 38 -17.88 -10.57 -10.12
C TYR A 38 -19.05 -11.11 -9.30
N THR A 39 -18.74 -11.75 -8.17
CA THR A 39 -19.71 -12.15 -7.13
C THR A 39 -20.13 -10.99 -6.22
N ASP A 40 -19.36 -9.91 -6.19
CA ASP A 40 -19.54 -8.74 -5.34
C ASP A 40 -20.52 -7.74 -5.96
N SER A 41 -21.48 -7.26 -5.17
CA SER A 41 -22.53 -6.33 -5.60
C SER A 41 -22.03 -4.96 -6.03
N VAL A 42 -20.83 -4.53 -5.64
CA VAL A 42 -20.29 -3.19 -5.96
C VAL A 42 -18.96 -3.18 -6.68
N ARG A 43 -18.44 -4.34 -7.10
CA ARG A 43 -17.14 -4.37 -7.78
C ARG A 43 -17.10 -3.55 -9.06
N PHE A 44 -18.18 -3.53 -9.82
CA PHE A 44 -18.30 -2.72 -11.03
C PHE A 44 -18.17 -1.21 -10.74
N VAL A 45 -18.55 -0.75 -9.54
CA VAL A 45 -18.41 0.67 -9.13
C VAL A 45 -16.93 1.06 -9.04
N TYR A 46 -16.07 0.17 -8.53
CA TYR A 46 -14.63 0.41 -8.53
C TYR A 46 -14.04 0.50 -9.94
N GLU A 47 -14.53 -0.31 -10.88
CA GLU A 47 -14.10 -0.24 -12.28
C GLU A 47 -14.53 1.09 -12.92
N LEU A 48 -15.73 1.60 -12.60
CA LEU A 48 -16.17 2.94 -13.02
C LEU A 48 -15.34 4.06 -12.38
N LEU A 49 -15.00 3.95 -11.09
CA LEU A 49 -14.10 4.89 -10.42
C LEU A 49 -12.71 4.92 -11.06
N GLN A 50 -12.14 3.76 -11.42
CA GLN A 50 -10.88 3.69 -12.16
C GLN A 50 -10.97 4.34 -13.54
N ASN A 51 -12.08 4.13 -14.25
CA ASN A 51 -12.29 4.77 -15.55
C ASN A 51 -12.40 6.29 -15.42
N ALA A 52 -13.05 6.79 -14.36
CA ALA A 52 -13.10 8.21 -14.04
C ALA A 52 -11.71 8.77 -13.71
N ASP A 53 -10.91 8.04 -12.91
CA ASP A 53 -9.54 8.41 -12.55
C ASP A 53 -8.61 8.49 -13.79
N ASP A 54 -8.72 7.51 -14.69
CA ASP A 54 -7.98 7.47 -15.97
C ASP A 54 -8.45 8.52 -16.98
N ALA A 55 -9.68 9.01 -16.85
CA ALA A 55 -10.25 10.06 -17.68
C ALA A 55 -9.93 11.46 -17.16
N SER A 56 -9.18 11.60 -16.08
CA SER A 56 -8.90 12.91 -15.48
C SER A 56 -8.11 13.83 -16.41
N SER A 57 -8.39 15.12 -16.37
CA SER A 57 -7.53 16.13 -17.01
C SER A 57 -6.23 16.28 -16.22
N ASN A 58 -5.11 16.53 -16.91
CA ASN A 58 -3.84 16.90 -16.28
C ASN A 58 -3.86 18.33 -15.67
N ASP A 59 -5.04 18.95 -15.57
CA ASP A 59 -5.23 20.28 -15.00
C ASP A 59 -5.34 20.19 -13.48
N LEU A 60 -4.28 20.61 -12.78
CA LEU A 60 -4.22 20.63 -11.32
C LEU A 60 -5.23 21.59 -10.69
N ASN A 61 -5.73 22.59 -11.44
CA ASN A 61 -6.74 23.53 -10.95
C ASN A 61 -8.17 22.98 -11.07
N ASN A 62 -8.36 21.89 -11.82
CA ASN A 62 -9.64 21.23 -11.97
C ASN A 62 -9.51 19.73 -11.67
N PRO A 63 -9.28 19.39 -10.39
CA PRO A 63 -9.09 18.00 -9.98
C PRO A 63 -10.37 17.19 -10.20
N THR A 64 -10.21 15.88 -10.37
CA THR A 64 -11.34 15.04 -10.75
C THR A 64 -12.22 14.73 -9.54
N LYS A 65 -13.51 14.98 -9.71
CA LYS A 65 -14.57 14.74 -8.74
C LYS A 65 -15.54 13.73 -9.31
N VAL A 66 -16.02 12.84 -8.45
CA VAL A 66 -17.02 11.82 -8.82
C VAL A 66 -18.28 12.00 -7.99
N ILE A 67 -19.43 11.80 -8.62
CA ILE A 67 -20.73 11.73 -7.95
C ILE A 67 -21.30 10.33 -8.19
N ILE A 68 -21.66 9.65 -7.11
CA ILE A 68 -22.37 8.37 -7.12
C ILE A 68 -23.78 8.64 -6.59
N ALA A 69 -24.80 8.46 -7.42
CA ALA A 69 -26.19 8.72 -7.07
C ALA A 69 -27.10 7.53 -7.36
N LEU A 70 -28.10 7.31 -6.50
CA LEU A 70 -29.22 6.41 -6.76
C LEU A 70 -30.49 7.23 -6.97
N ILE A 71 -31.13 7.12 -8.13
CA ILE A 71 -32.31 7.91 -8.52
C ILE A 71 -33.29 7.00 -9.27
N ASP A 72 -34.49 6.78 -8.72
CA ASP A 72 -35.58 6.01 -9.33
C ASP A 72 -35.15 4.69 -10.00
N GLY A 73 -34.35 3.88 -9.30
CA GLY A 73 -33.85 2.59 -9.80
C GLY A 73 -32.62 2.68 -10.72
N TYR A 74 -32.12 3.89 -10.97
CA TYR A 74 -30.86 4.11 -11.68
C TYR A 74 -29.71 4.36 -10.73
N LEU A 75 -28.57 3.73 -11.01
CA LEU A 75 -27.27 4.12 -10.47
C LEU A 75 -26.57 5.04 -11.47
N ILE A 76 -26.12 6.19 -10.99
CA ILE A 76 -25.38 7.17 -11.76
C ILE A 76 -23.98 7.30 -11.17
N VAL A 77 -22.96 7.06 -11.99
CA VAL A 77 -21.56 7.39 -11.67
C VAL A 77 -21.12 8.49 -12.64
N ALA A 78 -21.06 9.72 -12.14
CA ALA A 78 -20.74 10.92 -12.91
C ALA A 78 -19.38 11.49 -12.52
N HIS A 79 -18.64 12.08 -13.45
CA HIS A 79 -17.39 12.76 -13.19
C HIS A 79 -17.15 13.96 -14.12
N ASN A 80 -16.27 14.87 -13.71
CA ASN A 80 -15.86 16.07 -14.47
C ASN A 80 -14.63 15.84 -15.38
N GLY A 81 -14.23 14.57 -15.58
CA GLY A 81 -13.09 14.20 -16.43
C GLY A 81 -13.30 14.45 -17.93
N ILE A 82 -12.31 14.07 -18.72
CA ILE A 82 -12.27 14.17 -20.18
C ILE A 82 -13.44 13.36 -20.80
N PRO A 83 -14.26 13.97 -21.67
CA PRO A 83 -15.33 13.30 -22.40
C PRO A 83 -14.85 12.17 -23.32
N PHE A 84 -15.76 11.27 -23.70
CA PHE A 84 -15.45 10.20 -24.64
C PHE A 84 -15.01 10.75 -25.99
N ASN A 85 -13.91 10.19 -26.51
CA ASN A 85 -13.52 10.34 -27.91
C ASN A 85 -13.76 9.03 -28.68
N ALA A 86 -13.55 9.07 -30.00
CA ALA A 86 -13.74 7.91 -30.88
C ALA A 86 -12.90 6.68 -30.48
N LYS A 87 -11.68 6.88 -29.97
CA LYS A 87 -10.79 5.80 -29.51
C LYS A 87 -11.38 5.13 -28.26
N ASN A 88 -11.84 5.92 -27.28
CA ASN A 88 -12.45 5.41 -26.06
C ASN A 88 -13.76 4.69 -26.32
N LEU A 89 -14.60 5.24 -27.20
CA LEU A 89 -15.86 4.60 -27.61
C LEU A 89 -15.61 3.24 -28.27
N THR A 90 -14.66 3.17 -29.21
CA THR A 90 -14.29 1.89 -29.87
C THR A 90 -13.78 0.85 -28.86
N ALA A 91 -13.08 1.29 -27.81
CA ALA A 91 -12.57 0.42 -26.74
C ALA A 91 -13.71 -0.21 -25.93
N ILE A 92 -14.69 0.58 -25.53
CA ILE A 92 -15.81 0.08 -24.73
C ILE A 92 -16.76 -0.79 -25.56
N CYS A 93 -16.76 -0.67 -26.89
CA CYS A 93 -17.48 -1.55 -27.82
C CYS A 93 -16.66 -2.79 -28.27
N SER A 94 -15.56 -3.10 -27.60
CA SER A 94 -14.71 -4.27 -27.90
C SER A 94 -14.73 -5.28 -26.76
N ILE A 95 -14.63 -6.58 -27.09
CA ILE A 95 -14.70 -7.71 -26.14
C ILE A 95 -13.36 -7.92 -25.41
N ASN A 96 -12.22 -7.66 -26.07
CA ASN A 96 -10.90 -7.84 -25.47
C ASN A 96 -9.83 -6.86 -26.02
N ARG A 97 -10.22 -5.78 -26.71
CA ARG A 97 -9.30 -4.70 -27.10
C ARG A 97 -9.39 -3.55 -26.11
N GLY A 98 -8.71 -3.67 -24.97
CA GLY A 98 -8.53 -2.55 -24.06
C GLY A 98 -7.63 -1.48 -24.71
N THR A 99 -8.03 -0.21 -24.66
CA THR A 99 -7.17 0.94 -25.06
C THR A 99 -5.91 1.09 -24.22
N LYS A 100 -5.86 0.40 -23.08
CA LYS A 100 -4.78 0.46 -22.08
C LYS A 100 -3.61 -0.50 -22.35
N ARG A 101 -3.63 -1.26 -23.47
CA ARG A 101 -2.57 -2.24 -23.81
C ARG A 101 -1.20 -1.57 -24.07
N SER A 102 -1.17 -0.32 -24.53
CA SER A 102 0.06 0.43 -24.83
C SER A 102 0.31 1.63 -23.91
N GLU A 103 -0.61 1.95 -23.00
CA GLU A 103 -0.53 3.13 -22.13
C GLU A 103 -0.16 2.69 -20.71
N THR A 104 1.12 2.84 -20.36
CA THR A 104 1.71 2.38 -19.09
C THR A 104 1.00 2.97 -17.87
N HIS A 105 0.64 4.26 -17.93
CA HIS A 105 0.04 5.03 -16.83
C HIS A 105 -1.45 4.76 -16.55
N LYS A 106 -2.16 3.97 -17.38
CA LYS A 106 -3.60 3.71 -17.17
C LYS A 106 -3.87 2.46 -16.33
N THR A 107 -4.89 2.52 -15.49
CA THR A 107 -5.21 1.46 -14.53
C THR A 107 -5.88 0.24 -15.20
N GLY A 108 -5.37 -0.96 -14.94
CA GLY A 108 -5.93 -2.24 -15.43
C GLY A 108 -5.40 -2.70 -16.80
N TYR A 109 -5.52 -4.01 -17.07
CA TYR A 109 -4.96 -4.66 -18.27
C TYR A 109 -5.90 -5.61 -19.01
N LYS A 110 -7.05 -5.99 -18.41
CA LYS A 110 -7.93 -7.03 -18.97
C LYS A 110 -8.91 -6.53 -20.04
N GLY A 111 -9.20 -5.22 -20.10
CA GLY A 111 -10.14 -4.65 -21.09
C GLY A 111 -11.61 -5.05 -20.91
N ILE A 112 -11.92 -5.87 -19.91
CA ILE A 112 -13.26 -6.39 -19.57
C ILE A 112 -13.97 -5.64 -18.43
N GLY A 113 -13.28 -4.73 -17.73
CA GLY A 113 -13.81 -4.07 -16.52
C GLY A 113 -15.11 -3.29 -16.75
N PHE A 114 -15.27 -2.64 -17.91
CA PHE A 114 -16.54 -1.97 -18.24
C PHE A 114 -17.69 -2.96 -18.40
N LYS A 115 -17.46 -4.22 -18.82
CA LYS A 115 -18.53 -5.18 -19.12
C LYS A 115 -19.22 -5.69 -17.85
N ALA A 116 -18.56 -5.53 -16.71
CA ALA A 116 -19.13 -5.80 -15.38
C ALA A 116 -20.50 -5.13 -15.17
N VAL A 117 -20.71 -3.95 -15.76
CA VAL A 117 -21.96 -3.20 -15.62
C VAL A 117 -23.17 -3.96 -16.18
N PHE A 118 -22.98 -4.78 -17.21
CA PHE A 118 -24.05 -5.53 -17.88
C PHE A 118 -24.52 -6.75 -17.07
N GLY A 119 -23.70 -7.23 -16.12
CA GLY A 119 -24.15 -8.20 -15.13
C GLY A 119 -25.25 -7.61 -14.23
N LYS A 120 -25.10 -6.33 -13.86
CA LYS A 120 -25.98 -5.62 -12.93
C LYS A 120 -27.08 -4.77 -13.60
N SER A 121 -27.01 -4.57 -14.90
CA SER A 121 -27.96 -3.75 -15.67
C SER A 121 -28.23 -4.35 -17.06
N ASP A 122 -29.46 -4.22 -17.53
CA ASP A 122 -29.89 -4.52 -18.91
C ASP A 122 -29.93 -3.26 -19.80
N TYR A 123 -29.76 -2.08 -19.18
CA TYR A 123 -29.80 -0.77 -19.83
C TYR A 123 -28.70 0.14 -19.26
N VAL A 124 -27.77 0.56 -20.11
CA VAL A 124 -26.65 1.42 -19.72
C VAL A 124 -26.59 2.62 -20.64
N LEU A 125 -26.91 3.79 -20.11
CA LEU A 125 -26.85 5.08 -20.80
C LEU A 125 -25.54 5.78 -20.42
N ILE A 126 -24.83 6.29 -21.42
CA ILE A 126 -23.65 7.13 -21.25
C ILE A 126 -23.98 8.55 -21.67
N TYR A 127 -23.75 9.49 -20.77
CA TYR A 127 -23.68 10.92 -21.06
C TYR A 127 -22.22 11.32 -21.26
N SER A 128 -21.93 12.10 -22.30
CA SER A 128 -20.60 12.63 -22.57
C SER A 128 -20.71 14.01 -23.22
N ASN A 129 -20.53 15.07 -22.42
CA ASN A 129 -20.44 16.47 -22.87
C ASN A 129 -21.60 16.92 -23.76
N GLY A 130 -22.84 16.71 -23.30
CA GLY A 130 -24.07 17.07 -24.02
C GLY A 130 -24.60 15.99 -24.97
N GLU A 131 -23.83 14.94 -25.22
CA GLU A 131 -24.21 13.84 -26.10
C GLU A 131 -24.57 12.57 -25.32
N TYR A 132 -25.46 11.74 -25.87
CA TYR A 132 -25.91 10.50 -25.25
C TYR A 132 -25.80 9.31 -26.20
N PHE A 133 -25.38 8.18 -25.66
CA PHE A 133 -25.50 6.88 -26.31
C PHE A 133 -25.74 5.80 -25.27
N ARG A 134 -26.38 4.70 -25.65
CA ARG A 134 -26.75 3.62 -24.73
C ARG A 134 -26.39 2.24 -25.24
N PHE A 135 -26.39 1.28 -24.33
CA PHE A 135 -26.41 -0.15 -24.58
C PHE A 135 -27.69 -0.69 -23.94
N ASP A 136 -28.51 -1.37 -24.73
CA ASP A 136 -29.88 -1.69 -24.34
C ASP A 136 -30.24 -3.09 -24.83
N SER A 137 -30.46 -4.02 -23.90
CA SER A 137 -30.81 -5.41 -24.23
C SER A 137 -32.20 -5.54 -24.84
N SER A 138 -33.06 -4.54 -24.66
CA SER A 138 -34.43 -4.50 -25.19
C SER A 138 -34.53 -3.83 -26.55
N TYR A 139 -33.40 -3.31 -27.08
CA TYR A 139 -33.39 -2.67 -28.39
C TYR A 139 -33.77 -3.67 -29.49
N HIS A 140 -34.75 -3.28 -30.31
CA HIS A 140 -35.20 -4.09 -31.43
C HIS A 140 -34.25 -3.96 -32.62
N PHE A 141 -33.38 -4.96 -32.79
CA PHE A 141 -32.54 -5.08 -33.96
C PHE A 141 -33.31 -5.76 -35.10
N LEU A 142 -33.26 -5.15 -36.29
CA LEU A 142 -33.94 -5.69 -37.48
C LEU A 142 -33.29 -6.99 -37.94
N TRP A 143 -34.12 -8.01 -38.18
CA TRP A 143 -33.70 -9.27 -38.78
C TRP A 143 -33.36 -9.09 -40.27
N ASP A 144 -32.13 -9.42 -40.66
CA ASP A 144 -31.66 -9.28 -42.04
C ASP A 144 -32.04 -10.51 -42.87
N LYS A 145 -33.33 -10.60 -43.24
CA LYS A 145 -33.87 -11.72 -44.04
C LYS A 145 -33.16 -11.85 -45.39
N ASP A 146 -32.82 -10.73 -46.01
CA ASP A 146 -32.16 -10.71 -47.32
C ASP A 146 -30.76 -11.28 -47.25
N LYS A 147 -30.05 -11.07 -46.14
CA LYS A 147 -28.72 -11.63 -45.92
C LYS A 147 -28.75 -13.08 -45.46
N TRP A 148 -29.59 -13.40 -44.48
CA TRP A 148 -29.59 -14.72 -43.82
C TRP A 148 -30.46 -15.76 -44.52
N LYS A 149 -31.29 -15.34 -45.49
CA LYS A 149 -32.11 -16.22 -46.35
C LYS A 149 -33.07 -17.15 -45.60
N ILE A 150 -33.34 -16.85 -44.33
CA ILE A 150 -34.27 -17.56 -43.43
C ILE A 150 -35.01 -16.50 -42.60
N ASP A 151 -36.26 -16.76 -42.21
CA ASP A 151 -36.96 -15.91 -41.24
C ASP A 151 -36.59 -16.29 -39.80
N GLN A 152 -36.77 -15.33 -38.89
CA GLN A 152 -36.36 -15.46 -37.49
C GLN A 152 -37.07 -16.62 -36.78
N ASP A 153 -38.38 -16.78 -37.00
CA ASP A 153 -39.18 -17.80 -36.32
C ASP A 153 -38.77 -19.21 -36.73
N THR A 154 -38.53 -19.41 -38.02
CA THR A 154 -38.00 -20.67 -38.55
C THR A 154 -36.61 -20.95 -38.00
N TRP A 155 -35.71 -19.95 -37.98
CA TRP A 155 -34.37 -20.11 -37.41
C TRP A 155 -34.40 -20.49 -35.92
N ILE A 156 -35.24 -19.83 -35.11
CA ILE A 156 -35.40 -20.12 -33.67
C ILE A 156 -35.87 -21.56 -33.46
N LYS A 157 -36.83 -22.02 -34.27
CA LYS A 157 -37.36 -23.38 -34.20
C LYS A 157 -36.32 -24.42 -34.60
N ASP A 158 -35.61 -24.19 -35.70
CA ASP A 158 -34.61 -25.14 -36.23
C ASP A 158 -33.38 -25.28 -35.33
N ASN A 159 -33.02 -24.21 -34.60
CA ASN A 159 -31.86 -24.20 -33.70
C ASN A 159 -32.23 -24.41 -32.22
N GLU A 160 -33.52 -24.57 -31.92
CA GLU A 160 -34.05 -24.74 -30.56
C GLU A 160 -33.54 -23.68 -29.55
N ARG A 161 -33.27 -22.45 -30.00
CA ARG A 161 -32.74 -21.37 -29.14
C ARG A 161 -33.24 -19.98 -29.53
N SER A 162 -33.30 -19.11 -28.53
CA SER A 162 -33.67 -17.70 -28.72
C SER A 162 -32.57 -16.92 -29.44
N PHE A 163 -32.96 -16.05 -30.37
CA PHE A 163 -32.03 -15.15 -31.02
C PHE A 163 -31.77 -13.89 -30.17
N ILE A 164 -30.50 -13.61 -29.89
CA ILE A 164 -30.05 -12.45 -29.12
C ILE A 164 -28.86 -11.77 -29.80
N TYR A 165 -28.90 -10.44 -29.87
CA TYR A 165 -27.75 -9.64 -30.30
C TYR A 165 -26.78 -9.40 -29.14
N PRO A 166 -25.47 -9.24 -29.41
CA PRO A 166 -24.47 -8.86 -28.41
C PRO A 166 -24.55 -7.36 -28.09
N TRP A 167 -25.69 -6.94 -27.56
CA TRP A 167 -26.04 -5.56 -27.25
C TRP A 167 -25.01 -4.85 -26.36
N GLN A 168 -24.25 -5.58 -25.54
CA GLN A 168 -23.19 -5.06 -24.67
C GLN A 168 -22.03 -4.39 -25.41
N ILE A 169 -21.90 -4.64 -26.72
CA ILE A 169 -20.86 -4.04 -27.57
C ILE A 169 -21.42 -3.20 -28.72
N ILE A 170 -22.74 -3.09 -28.85
CA ILE A 170 -23.41 -2.33 -29.91
C ILE A 170 -23.93 -1.02 -29.32
N PRO A 171 -23.26 0.13 -29.55
CA PRO A 171 -23.72 1.39 -29.01
C PRO A 171 -24.89 1.93 -29.84
N ILE A 172 -25.91 2.47 -29.18
CA ILE A 172 -27.11 3.05 -29.80
C ILE A 172 -27.10 4.55 -29.52
N TRP A 173 -27.11 5.38 -30.56
CA TRP A 173 -27.26 6.82 -30.38
C TRP A 173 -28.58 7.13 -29.70
N THR A 174 -28.59 8.03 -28.73
CA THR A 174 -29.78 8.37 -27.94
C THR A 174 -30.00 9.86 -28.01
N GLU A 175 -31.18 10.28 -28.47
CA GLU A 175 -31.55 11.71 -28.42
C GLU A 175 -31.99 12.07 -26.99
N ILE A 176 -31.90 13.34 -26.63
CA ILE A 176 -32.24 13.79 -25.26
C ILE A 176 -33.68 13.45 -24.88
N ASP A 177 -34.61 13.47 -25.84
CA ASP A 177 -36.03 13.17 -25.63
C ASP A 177 -36.26 11.70 -25.23
N ASP A 178 -35.33 10.80 -25.56
CA ASP A 178 -35.38 9.38 -25.19
C ASP A 178 -34.79 9.13 -23.78
N VAL A 179 -34.18 10.14 -23.15
CA VAL A 179 -33.57 10.02 -21.82
C VAL A 179 -34.63 10.25 -20.74
N PRO A 180 -34.72 9.42 -19.69
CA PRO A 180 -35.65 9.66 -18.59
C PRO A 180 -35.51 11.05 -17.95
N LEU A 181 -36.64 11.73 -17.70
CA LEU A 181 -36.66 13.15 -17.27
C LEU A 181 -35.94 13.40 -15.94
N ASN A 182 -36.02 12.46 -15.00
CA ASN A 182 -35.28 12.48 -13.75
C ASN A 182 -33.75 12.49 -13.96
N ILE A 183 -33.25 11.71 -14.93
CA ILE A 183 -31.84 11.69 -15.32
C ILE A 183 -31.45 13.00 -16.00
N GLN A 184 -32.29 13.52 -16.91
CA GLN A 184 -32.05 14.82 -17.53
C GLN A 184 -31.92 15.94 -16.48
N ASN A 185 -32.85 15.97 -15.52
CA ASN A 185 -32.86 16.95 -14.43
C ASN A 185 -31.61 16.83 -13.55
N PHE A 186 -31.16 15.60 -13.25
CA PHE A 186 -29.92 15.38 -12.51
C PHE A 186 -28.71 15.94 -13.26
N ILE A 187 -28.54 15.59 -14.54
CA ILE A 187 -27.40 16.05 -15.36
C ILE A 187 -27.42 17.58 -15.48
N LYS A 188 -28.59 18.18 -15.72
CA LYS A 188 -28.75 19.63 -15.81
C LYS A 188 -28.37 20.33 -14.50
N LYS A 189 -28.78 19.79 -13.35
CA LYS A 189 -28.40 20.31 -12.02
C LYS A 189 -26.88 20.23 -11.79
N GLN A 190 -26.21 19.24 -12.39
CA GLN A 190 -24.78 19.01 -12.26
C GLN A 190 -23.95 19.51 -13.46
N GLN A 191 -24.50 20.36 -14.33
CA GLN A 191 -23.88 20.73 -15.61
C GLN A 191 -22.44 21.29 -15.52
N HIS A 192 -22.08 21.89 -14.38
CA HIS A 192 -20.73 22.43 -14.14
C HIS A 192 -19.77 21.40 -13.52
N SER A 193 -20.30 20.32 -12.97
CA SER A 193 -19.55 19.28 -12.22
C SER A 193 -19.58 17.90 -12.90
N CYS A 194 -20.38 17.74 -13.96
CA CYS A 194 -20.59 16.50 -14.68
C CYS A 194 -20.32 16.69 -16.18
N ARG A 195 -19.25 16.07 -16.66
CA ARG A 195 -18.92 16.01 -18.10
C ARG A 195 -19.18 14.63 -18.68
N VAL A 196 -19.06 13.59 -17.87
CA VAL A 196 -19.33 12.21 -18.24
C VAL A 196 -20.17 11.57 -17.15
N ALA A 197 -21.18 10.79 -17.52
CA ALA A 197 -21.90 9.95 -16.58
C ALA A 197 -22.22 8.58 -17.17
N THR A 198 -22.01 7.54 -16.37
CA THR A 198 -22.52 6.19 -16.64
C THR A 198 -23.77 5.98 -15.82
N ILE A 199 -24.91 5.78 -16.48
CA ILE A 199 -26.24 5.63 -15.89
C ILE A 199 -26.73 4.21 -16.15
N MET A 200 -27.04 3.47 -15.10
CA MET A 200 -27.38 2.05 -15.17
C MET A 200 -28.75 1.80 -14.55
N ARG A 201 -29.65 1.10 -15.26
CA ARG A 201 -30.90 0.60 -14.68
C ARG A 201 -30.62 -0.66 -13.87
N LEU A 202 -30.71 -0.59 -12.54
CA LEU A 202 -30.29 -1.70 -11.69
C LEU A 202 -31.28 -2.86 -11.74
N LYS A 203 -30.78 -4.09 -11.91
CA LYS A 203 -31.56 -5.32 -11.75
C LYS A 203 -31.94 -5.58 -10.28
N ASN A 204 -31.02 -5.32 -9.35
CA ASN A 204 -31.23 -5.48 -7.91
C ASN A 204 -30.80 -4.21 -7.16
N ILE A 205 -31.77 -3.32 -6.90
CA ILE A 205 -31.53 -2.00 -6.30
C ILE A 205 -31.03 -2.15 -4.86
N LEU A 206 -31.70 -2.97 -4.03
CA LEU A 206 -31.40 -3.11 -2.60
C LEU A 206 -29.99 -3.65 -2.35
N GLU A 207 -29.60 -4.71 -3.06
CA GLU A 207 -28.25 -5.29 -2.95
C GLU A 207 -27.15 -4.29 -3.34
N THR A 208 -27.40 -3.50 -4.39
CA THR A 208 -26.46 -2.48 -4.87
C THR A 208 -26.38 -1.31 -3.89
N GLU A 209 -27.52 -0.83 -3.38
CA GLU A 209 -27.59 0.24 -2.39
C GLU A 209 -26.83 -0.12 -1.11
N GLN A 210 -27.04 -1.33 -0.58
CA GLN A 210 -26.29 -1.83 0.58
C GLN A 210 -24.78 -1.84 0.33
N GLY A 211 -24.37 -2.28 -0.86
CA GLY A 211 -22.95 -2.26 -1.22
C GLY A 211 -22.39 -0.83 -1.35
N ILE A 212 -23.17 0.13 -1.87
CA ILE A 212 -22.72 1.54 -1.96
C ILE A 212 -22.64 2.17 -0.57
N ILE A 213 -23.57 1.84 0.33
CA ILE A 213 -23.50 2.22 1.75
C ILE A 213 -22.21 1.67 2.37
N GLN A 214 -21.79 0.44 2.07
CA GLN A 214 -20.51 -0.08 2.54
C GLN A 214 -19.31 0.67 1.90
N LEU A 215 -19.38 0.94 0.60
CA LEU A 215 -18.35 1.67 -0.16
C LEU A 215 -18.08 3.06 0.43
N GLN A 216 -19.12 3.76 0.91
CA GLN A 216 -19.00 5.09 1.49
C GLN A 216 -18.12 5.12 2.76
N HIS A 217 -17.87 3.96 3.39
CA HIS A 217 -16.98 3.84 4.55
C HIS A 217 -15.55 3.40 4.17
N GLN A 218 -15.29 3.03 2.91
CA GLN A 218 -13.99 2.56 2.44
C GLN A 218 -13.08 3.70 1.97
N THR A 219 -12.74 4.62 2.88
CA THR A 219 -11.98 5.85 2.58
C THR A 219 -10.60 5.60 1.95
N HIS A 220 -9.94 4.50 2.31
CA HIS A 220 -8.58 4.17 1.87
C HIS A 220 -8.44 3.98 0.36
N MET A 221 -9.52 3.74 -0.39
CA MET A 221 -9.46 3.68 -1.85
C MET A 221 -8.88 4.95 -2.48
N LEU A 222 -9.16 6.13 -1.89
CA LEU A 222 -8.64 7.42 -2.36
C LEU A 222 -7.12 7.54 -2.23
N LEU A 223 -6.47 6.74 -1.38
CA LEU A 223 -5.01 6.74 -1.22
C LEU A 223 -4.29 6.27 -2.47
N PHE A 224 -4.94 5.49 -3.33
CA PHE A 224 -4.28 4.88 -4.50
C PHE A 224 -4.84 5.36 -5.83
N LEU A 225 -5.93 6.14 -5.80
CA LEU A 225 -6.42 6.86 -6.97
C LEU A 225 -5.48 8.03 -7.30
N ARG A 226 -5.14 8.16 -8.59
CA ARG A 226 -4.11 9.10 -9.05
C ARG A 226 -4.63 10.53 -9.03
N ASN A 227 -5.84 10.73 -9.52
CA ASN A 227 -6.36 12.05 -9.90
C ASN A 227 -7.68 12.41 -9.21
N ILE A 228 -8.50 11.41 -8.83
CA ILE A 228 -9.72 11.66 -8.06
C ILE A 228 -9.34 12.22 -6.68
N ILE A 229 -10.00 13.31 -6.29
CA ILE A 229 -9.83 13.93 -4.97
C ILE A 229 -11.10 13.90 -4.12
N GLU A 230 -12.27 13.69 -4.73
CA GLU A 230 -13.58 13.80 -4.10
C GLU A 230 -14.54 12.79 -4.70
N ILE A 231 -15.27 12.08 -3.84
CA ILE A 231 -16.39 11.20 -4.21
C ILE A 231 -17.59 11.60 -3.35
N GLN A 232 -18.62 12.12 -4.00
CA GLN A 232 -19.89 12.47 -3.37
C GLN A 232 -20.91 11.34 -3.55
N PHE A 233 -21.56 10.96 -2.47
CA PHE A 233 -22.63 9.95 -2.43
C PHE A 233 -23.98 10.65 -2.23
N CYS A 234 -24.90 10.41 -3.16
CA CYS A 234 -26.25 10.94 -3.19
C CYS A 234 -27.24 9.77 -3.19
N LEU A 235 -27.49 9.19 -2.00
CA LEU A 235 -28.42 8.08 -1.80
C LEU A 235 -29.77 8.60 -1.31
N HIS A 236 -30.85 7.87 -1.58
CA HIS A 236 -32.19 8.24 -1.12
C HIS A 236 -32.22 8.36 0.41
N ASN A 237 -32.87 9.40 0.92
CA ASN A 237 -33.10 9.66 2.36
C ASN A 237 -31.86 9.80 3.26
N SER A 238 -30.64 9.87 2.70
CA SER A 238 -29.41 10.04 3.47
C SER A 238 -28.85 11.46 3.34
N SER A 239 -28.26 11.99 4.41
CA SER A 239 -27.44 13.21 4.33
C SER A 239 -26.32 13.01 3.30
N HIS A 240 -25.95 14.07 2.57
CA HIS A 240 -24.82 14.04 1.65
C HIS A 240 -23.58 13.46 2.35
N HIS A 241 -23.07 12.36 1.82
CA HIS A 241 -21.85 11.74 2.30
C HIS A 241 -20.73 11.99 1.30
N THR A 242 -19.63 12.58 1.74
CA THR A 242 -18.54 13.01 0.85
C THR A 242 -17.22 12.50 1.38
N LEU A 243 -16.48 11.83 0.52
CA LEU A 243 -15.11 11.40 0.77
C LEU A 243 -14.17 12.35 0.05
N THR A 244 -13.19 12.92 0.75
CA THR A 244 -12.15 13.74 0.12
C THR A 244 -10.75 13.33 0.55
N ILE A 245 -9.77 13.64 -0.31
CA ILE A 245 -8.36 13.47 -0.02
C ILE A 245 -7.58 14.77 -0.26
N GLU A 246 -6.86 15.22 0.75
CA GLU A 246 -5.86 16.27 0.65
C GLU A 246 -4.50 15.61 0.39
N LYS A 247 -3.84 15.97 -0.73
CA LYS A 247 -2.52 15.44 -1.11
C LYS A 247 -1.48 16.55 -0.94
N ASN A 248 -0.55 16.38 0.01
CA ASN A 248 0.58 17.29 0.18
C ASN A 248 1.82 16.67 -0.49
N LEU A 249 2.26 17.29 -1.59
CA LEU A 249 3.38 16.80 -2.39
C LEU A 249 4.75 17.10 -1.74
N ASN A 250 4.85 18.11 -0.88
CA ASN A 250 6.13 18.54 -0.30
C ASN A 250 6.65 17.55 0.75
N ASN A 251 5.75 16.99 1.55
CA ASN A 251 6.09 16.03 2.60
C ASN A 251 5.55 14.61 2.32
N PHE A 252 5.04 14.37 1.12
CA PHE A 252 4.45 13.11 0.69
C PHE A 252 3.35 12.58 1.63
N THR A 253 2.59 13.49 2.25
CA THR A 253 1.48 13.10 3.14
C THR A 253 0.13 13.23 2.46
N ARG A 254 -0.82 12.39 2.88
CA ARG A 254 -2.22 12.45 2.46
C ARG A 254 -3.13 12.43 3.69
N LYS A 255 -4.19 13.23 3.65
CA LYS A 255 -5.24 13.22 4.68
C LYS A 255 -6.56 12.81 4.04
N LEU A 256 -7.25 11.87 4.66
CA LEU A 256 -8.58 11.44 4.23
C LEU A 256 -9.63 12.10 5.10
N PHE A 257 -10.70 12.57 4.47
CA PHE A 257 -11.82 13.20 5.15
C PHE A 257 -13.13 12.51 4.80
N VAL A 258 -14.04 12.51 5.77
CA VAL A 258 -15.45 12.16 5.59
C VAL A 258 -16.25 13.36 6.04
N ASN A 259 -17.09 13.90 5.16
CA ASN A 259 -17.94 15.06 5.44
C ASN A 259 -17.16 16.25 6.04
N GLY A 260 -15.95 16.49 5.52
CA GLY A 260 -15.06 17.56 5.98
C GLY A 260 -14.28 17.27 7.27
N GLN A 261 -14.51 16.13 7.93
CA GLN A 261 -13.78 15.73 9.14
C GLN A 261 -12.63 14.77 8.81
N ILE A 262 -11.44 15.04 9.35
CA ILE A 262 -10.26 14.19 9.17
C ILE A 262 -10.51 12.82 9.79
N GLN A 263 -10.39 11.77 8.98
CA GLN A 263 -10.49 10.38 9.41
C GLN A 263 -9.13 9.74 9.65
N SER A 264 -8.15 10.03 8.78
CA SER A 264 -6.82 9.44 8.88
C SER A 264 -5.78 10.24 8.10
N LYS A 265 -4.52 10.07 8.50
CA LYS A 265 -3.35 10.69 7.87
C LYS A 265 -2.33 9.62 7.50
N TRP A 266 -1.70 9.79 6.34
CA TRP A 266 -0.85 8.78 5.71
C TRP A 266 0.42 9.39 5.13
N ILE A 267 1.55 8.74 5.34
CA ILE A 267 2.81 9.01 4.64
C ILE A 267 2.86 8.07 3.45
N ILE A 268 3.17 8.58 2.27
CA ILE A 268 3.13 7.82 1.02
C ILE A 268 4.52 7.68 0.45
N LYS A 269 4.84 6.48 -0.03
CA LYS A 269 6.02 6.22 -0.86
C LYS A 269 5.58 5.52 -2.13
N GLN A 270 5.90 6.13 -3.25
CA GLN A 270 5.75 5.53 -4.58
C GLN A 270 7.14 5.11 -5.06
N LEU A 271 7.23 3.89 -5.58
CA LEU A 271 8.47 3.25 -6.00
C LEU A 271 8.32 2.74 -7.42
N GLU A 272 9.35 2.95 -8.21
CA GLU A 272 9.53 2.35 -9.53
C GLU A 272 10.73 1.40 -9.46
N ILE A 273 10.47 0.11 -9.66
CA ILE A 273 11.47 -0.95 -9.51
C ILE A 273 11.74 -1.56 -10.88
N ASN A 274 13.00 -1.53 -11.31
CA ASN A 274 13.42 -2.18 -12.54
C ASN A 274 13.30 -3.70 -12.39
N ILE A 275 12.62 -4.33 -13.34
CA ILE A 275 12.42 -5.77 -13.37
C ILE A 275 13.75 -6.42 -13.81
N PRO A 276 14.35 -7.30 -12.99
CA PRO A 276 15.57 -8.00 -13.36
C PRO A 276 15.40 -8.85 -14.63
N ASN A 277 16.47 -8.95 -15.44
CA ASN A 277 16.41 -9.69 -16.72
C ASN A 277 15.95 -11.14 -16.57
N ASN A 278 16.36 -11.84 -15.51
CA ASN A 278 15.92 -13.22 -15.25
C ASN A 278 14.41 -13.30 -15.04
N VAL A 279 13.85 -12.43 -14.19
CA VAL A 279 12.39 -12.36 -13.96
C VAL A 279 11.69 -12.01 -15.26
N TYR A 280 12.21 -11.05 -16.02
CA TYR A 280 11.64 -10.66 -17.31
C TYR A 280 11.57 -11.84 -18.32
N GLN A 281 12.58 -12.71 -18.36
CA GLN A 281 12.54 -13.91 -19.21
C GLN A 281 11.48 -14.91 -18.72
N ASP A 282 11.37 -15.13 -17.42
CA ASP A 282 10.35 -16.01 -16.84
C ASP A 282 8.93 -15.51 -17.14
N LEU A 283 8.71 -14.18 -17.08
CA LEU A 283 7.43 -13.55 -17.39
C LEU A 283 7.02 -13.73 -18.86
N LYS A 284 7.97 -13.70 -19.80
CA LYS A 284 7.69 -13.90 -21.23
C LYS A 284 7.17 -15.30 -21.53
N ASN A 285 7.66 -16.29 -20.81
CA ASN A 285 7.31 -17.70 -21.01
C ASN A 285 5.96 -18.07 -20.35
N ASP A 286 5.46 -17.26 -19.41
CA ASP A 286 4.20 -17.51 -18.72
C ASP A 286 2.99 -17.00 -19.54
N LEU A 287 2.20 -17.94 -20.07
CA LEU A 287 0.99 -17.64 -20.83
C LEU A 287 -0.13 -17.01 -19.98
N LYS A 288 -0.10 -17.16 -18.64
CA LYS A 288 -1.12 -16.60 -17.73
C LYS A 288 -0.90 -15.11 -17.46
N ILE A 289 0.26 -14.57 -17.83
CA ILE A 289 0.62 -13.18 -17.53
C ILE A 289 0.09 -12.24 -18.63
N PRO A 290 -0.54 -11.11 -18.25
CA PRO A 290 -1.01 -10.13 -19.20
C PRO A 290 0.13 -9.51 -20.03
N GLU A 291 -0.11 -9.30 -21.33
CA GLU A 291 0.84 -8.66 -22.26
C GLU A 291 1.37 -7.30 -21.79
N LYS A 292 0.54 -6.53 -21.05
CA LYS A 292 0.97 -5.26 -20.45
C LYS A 292 2.12 -5.45 -19.44
N LEU A 293 2.10 -6.53 -18.66
CA LEU A 293 3.17 -6.81 -17.71
C LEU A 293 4.38 -7.42 -18.41
N LYS A 294 4.17 -8.24 -19.45
CA LYS A 294 5.27 -8.81 -20.25
C LYS A 294 6.09 -7.77 -21.01
N SER A 295 5.49 -6.65 -21.36
CA SER A 295 6.16 -5.54 -22.07
C SER A 295 6.70 -4.45 -21.13
N SER A 296 6.36 -4.48 -19.83
CA SER A 296 6.88 -3.53 -18.86
C SER A 296 8.30 -3.90 -18.43
N GLN A 297 9.15 -2.88 -18.25
CA GLN A 297 10.47 -3.02 -17.63
C GLN A 297 10.47 -2.54 -16.17
N ILE A 298 9.39 -1.89 -15.74
CA ILE A 298 9.25 -1.27 -14.43
C ILE A 298 8.02 -1.85 -13.72
N ALA A 299 8.15 -2.06 -12.41
CA ALA A 299 7.04 -2.33 -11.51
C ALA A 299 6.80 -1.12 -10.60
N GLU A 300 5.54 -0.77 -10.40
CA GLU A 300 5.14 0.27 -9.46
C GLU A 300 4.68 -0.36 -8.14
N ILE A 301 5.26 0.07 -7.03
CA ILE A 301 4.81 -0.27 -5.67
C ILE A 301 4.50 1.02 -4.91
N PHE A 302 3.37 1.04 -4.23
CA PHE A 302 2.92 2.13 -3.40
C PHE A 302 2.76 1.65 -1.96
N PHE A 303 3.38 2.38 -1.03
CA PHE A 303 3.24 2.17 0.40
C PHE A 303 2.50 3.34 1.05
N ALA A 304 1.64 3.04 2.01
CA ALA A 304 1.01 4.04 2.87
C ALA A 304 1.16 3.66 4.35
N ALA A 305 1.93 4.45 5.08
CA ALA A 305 2.12 4.33 6.53
C ALA A 305 1.19 5.29 7.27
N LYS A 306 0.44 4.80 8.26
CA LYS A 306 -0.52 5.60 9.01
C LYS A 306 0.18 6.40 10.10
N PHE A 307 -0.24 7.63 10.34
CA PHE A 307 0.29 8.46 11.42
C PHE A 307 -0.80 9.30 12.10
N ASN A 308 -0.55 9.73 13.34
CA ASN A 308 -1.40 10.65 14.08
C ASN A 308 -0.84 12.09 14.05
N GLU A 309 -0.89 12.89 15.12
CA GLU A 309 -0.31 14.24 15.08
C GLU A 309 1.18 14.19 14.77
N ASN A 310 1.93 13.40 15.55
CA ASN A 310 3.37 13.37 15.46
C ASN A 310 3.95 11.96 15.40
N ASN A 311 3.15 10.88 15.49
CA ASN A 311 3.65 9.51 15.59
C ASN A 311 3.15 8.60 14.45
N ILE A 312 4.06 7.82 13.85
CA ILE A 312 3.68 6.67 13.00
C ILE A 312 3.01 5.60 13.88
N ILE A 313 1.88 5.05 13.42
CA ILE A 313 1.08 4.09 14.17
C ILE A 313 0.84 2.80 13.37
N LYS A 314 0.67 1.68 14.08
CA LYS A 314 0.34 0.40 13.46
C LYS A 314 -1.08 0.42 12.88
N LEU A 315 -1.27 -0.31 11.78
CA LEU A 315 -2.58 -0.59 11.24
C LEU A 315 -3.39 -1.46 12.20
N ASN A 316 -4.70 -1.18 12.29
CA ASN A 316 -5.59 -2.10 12.98
C ASN A 316 -5.89 -3.34 12.10
N ARG A 317 -6.50 -4.37 12.69
CA ARG A 317 -6.76 -5.66 11.99
C ARG A 317 -7.67 -5.53 10.77
N PHE A 318 -8.56 -4.54 10.73
CA PHE A 318 -9.51 -4.31 9.63
C PHE A 318 -8.94 -3.45 8.52
N GLU A 319 -7.82 -2.76 8.76
CA GLU A 319 -7.15 -1.90 7.79
C GLU A 319 -6.19 -2.67 6.89
N ASN A 320 -5.80 -3.89 7.27
CA ASN A 320 -4.78 -4.67 6.59
C ASN A 320 -5.32 -5.38 5.33
N VAL A 321 -5.68 -4.57 4.34
CA VAL A 321 -6.19 -5.01 3.04
C VAL A 321 -5.09 -4.78 2.01
N LEU A 322 -4.84 -5.79 1.18
CA LEU A 322 -3.96 -5.64 0.03
C LEU A 322 -4.67 -4.89 -1.10
N TYR A 323 -3.97 -3.96 -1.75
CA TYR A 323 -4.50 -3.22 -2.88
C TYR A 323 -3.84 -3.66 -4.18
N SER A 324 -4.64 -3.74 -5.24
CA SER A 324 -4.13 -3.84 -6.61
C SER A 324 -4.92 -2.89 -7.48
N TYR A 325 -4.45 -1.66 -7.53
CA TYR A 325 -5.12 -0.45 -8.04
C TYR A 325 -6.37 -0.02 -7.25
N ILE A 326 -7.19 -0.97 -6.78
CA ILE A 326 -8.38 -0.81 -5.93
C ILE A 326 -8.33 -1.84 -4.80
N PRO A 327 -9.14 -1.67 -3.74
CA PRO A 327 -9.21 -2.65 -2.65
C PRO A 327 -9.42 -4.07 -3.20
N THR A 328 -8.70 -5.03 -2.65
CA THR A 328 -9.02 -6.45 -2.84
C THR A 328 -9.76 -6.97 -1.61
N LYS A 329 -10.29 -8.20 -1.67
CA LYS A 329 -10.83 -8.87 -0.46
C LYS A 329 -9.75 -9.68 0.29
N ILE A 330 -8.48 -9.47 -0.04
CA ILE A 330 -7.34 -10.21 0.52
C ILE A 330 -6.84 -9.50 1.77
N SER A 331 -7.04 -10.11 2.94
CA SER A 331 -6.56 -9.62 4.24
C SER A 331 -5.64 -10.60 4.98
N GLN A 332 -5.33 -11.75 4.37
CA GLN A 332 -4.46 -12.78 4.96
C GLN A 332 -2.99 -12.34 5.12
N TYR A 333 -2.51 -11.44 4.25
CA TYR A 333 -1.16 -10.91 4.29
C TYR A 333 -1.12 -9.68 5.19
N LYS A 334 -0.79 -9.89 6.47
CA LYS A 334 -0.79 -8.84 7.50
C LYS A 334 0.48 -7.99 7.45
N PHE A 335 0.59 -7.09 6.47
CA PHE A 335 1.74 -6.18 6.36
C PHE A 335 1.70 -5.06 7.41
N SER A 336 2.85 -4.47 7.73
CA SER A 336 2.95 -3.36 8.71
C SER A 336 2.31 -2.05 8.23
N LEU A 337 2.03 -1.95 6.93
CA LEU A 337 1.51 -0.78 6.23
C LEU A 337 0.66 -1.20 5.02
N LEU A 338 -0.07 -0.26 4.42
CA LEU A 338 -0.87 -0.57 3.22
C LEU A 338 0.03 -0.68 2.00
N VAL A 339 -0.13 -1.77 1.25
CA VAL A 339 0.62 -2.02 0.01
C VAL A 339 -0.35 -2.03 -1.16
N ASN A 340 -0.06 -1.21 -2.17
CA ASN A 340 -0.70 -1.24 -3.47
C ASN A 340 0.33 -1.53 -4.55
N ALA A 341 0.11 -2.59 -5.33
CA ALA A 341 0.92 -2.92 -6.50
C ALA A 341 0.06 -3.64 -7.55
N ASN A 342 0.59 -3.81 -8.75
CA ASN A 342 -0.07 -4.51 -9.85
C ASN A 342 -0.07 -6.04 -9.70
N PHE A 343 -0.52 -6.55 -8.54
CA PHE A 343 -0.63 -7.98 -8.28
C PHE A 343 -1.60 -8.66 -9.26
N LEU A 344 -1.25 -9.87 -9.68
CA LEU A 344 -2.12 -10.75 -10.43
C LEU A 344 -3.12 -11.40 -9.48
N THR A 345 -4.40 -11.09 -9.69
CA THR A 345 -5.52 -11.66 -8.94
C THR A 345 -6.37 -12.55 -9.83
N ASN A 346 -7.10 -13.48 -9.20
CA ASN A 346 -8.22 -14.15 -9.85
C ASN A 346 -9.29 -13.13 -10.32
N THR A 347 -10.29 -13.60 -11.05
CA THR A 347 -11.33 -12.74 -11.65
C THR A 347 -12.15 -12.00 -10.58
N SER A 348 -12.55 -12.69 -9.50
CA SER A 348 -13.29 -12.09 -8.37
C SER A 348 -12.44 -11.16 -7.48
N ARG A 349 -11.10 -11.19 -7.65
CA ARG A 349 -10.12 -10.39 -6.89
C ARG A 349 -10.13 -10.68 -5.37
N GLU A 350 -10.47 -11.92 -5.05
CA GLU A 350 -10.50 -12.49 -3.70
C GLU A 350 -9.23 -13.26 -3.36
N GLN A 351 -8.45 -13.65 -4.38
CA GLN A 351 -7.23 -14.43 -4.22
C GLN A 351 -6.13 -13.92 -5.15
N LEU A 352 -4.88 -14.04 -4.71
CA LEU A 352 -3.69 -13.86 -5.54
C LEU A 352 -3.36 -15.16 -6.27
N HIS A 353 -2.75 -15.03 -7.45
CA HIS A 353 -2.05 -16.14 -8.08
C HIS A 353 -0.74 -16.40 -7.34
N ILE A 354 -0.75 -17.36 -6.41
CA ILE A 354 0.38 -17.71 -5.53
C ILE A 354 1.55 -18.31 -6.33
N ASP A 355 1.24 -19.06 -7.39
CA ASP A 355 2.18 -19.70 -8.31
C ASP A 355 2.81 -18.71 -9.30
N SER A 356 2.30 -17.48 -9.41
CA SER A 356 2.81 -16.52 -10.37
C SER A 356 4.20 -16.00 -9.99
N VAL A 357 5.14 -16.09 -10.94
CA VAL A 357 6.48 -15.49 -10.82
C VAL A 357 6.41 -13.99 -10.55
N TRP A 358 5.45 -13.28 -11.16
CA TRP A 358 5.25 -11.85 -10.95
C TRP A 358 4.93 -11.52 -9.49
N ASN A 359 3.93 -12.19 -8.91
CA ASN A 359 3.52 -11.96 -7.53
C ASN A 359 4.62 -12.39 -6.55
N GLN A 360 5.28 -13.52 -6.81
CA GLN A 360 6.41 -13.97 -5.98
C GLN A 360 7.51 -12.92 -5.94
N TRP A 361 7.92 -12.39 -7.10
CA TRP A 361 8.92 -11.34 -7.18
C TRP A 361 8.48 -10.05 -6.47
N LEU A 362 7.22 -9.61 -6.64
CA LEU A 362 6.70 -8.46 -5.87
C LEU A 362 6.77 -8.71 -4.35
N PHE A 363 6.41 -9.90 -3.89
CA PHE A 363 6.51 -10.27 -2.47
C PHE A 363 7.96 -10.31 -1.97
N GLU A 364 8.93 -10.61 -2.83
CA GLU A 364 10.36 -10.45 -2.51
C GLU A 364 10.76 -8.97 -2.38
N GLN A 365 10.22 -8.08 -3.22
CA GLN A 365 10.57 -6.66 -3.19
C GLN A 365 9.96 -5.91 -2.01
N ILE A 366 8.74 -6.25 -1.58
CA ILE A 366 8.02 -5.49 -0.53
C ILE A 366 8.86 -5.31 0.75
N PRO A 367 9.40 -6.35 1.42
CA PRO A 367 10.19 -6.16 2.63
C PRO A 367 11.45 -5.33 2.39
N ILE A 368 12.14 -5.58 1.27
CA ILE A 368 13.40 -4.91 0.91
C ILE A 368 13.17 -3.40 0.78
N GLU A 369 12.13 -3.00 0.07
CA GLU A 369 11.80 -1.60 -0.11
C GLU A 369 11.24 -0.94 1.16
N ILE A 370 10.53 -1.69 2.02
CA ILE A 370 10.13 -1.18 3.34
C ILE A 370 11.37 -0.86 4.19
N PHE A 371 12.37 -1.75 4.26
CA PHE A 371 13.60 -1.48 5.02
C PHE A 371 14.37 -0.27 4.48
N LYS A 372 14.47 -0.12 3.15
CA LYS A 372 15.07 1.08 2.54
C LYS A 372 14.29 2.34 2.94
N TRP A 373 12.96 2.28 2.86
CA TRP A 373 12.10 3.41 3.21
C TRP A 373 12.17 3.77 4.70
N ILE A 374 12.30 2.79 5.60
CA ILE A 374 12.56 3.04 7.02
C ILE A 374 13.85 3.86 7.19
N GLY A 375 14.93 3.49 6.49
CA GLY A 375 16.18 4.26 6.54
C GLY A 375 16.03 5.70 6.05
N GLU A 376 15.21 5.94 5.03
CA GLU A 376 14.88 7.30 4.58
C GLU A 376 14.05 8.08 5.62
N LEU A 377 13.04 7.42 6.21
CA LEU A 377 12.17 8.03 7.21
C LEU A 377 12.94 8.38 8.50
N GLU A 378 13.88 7.53 8.91
CA GLU A 378 14.76 7.80 10.05
C GLU A 378 15.63 9.06 9.83
N LYS A 379 15.94 9.41 8.58
CA LYS A 379 16.65 10.66 8.24
C LYS A 379 15.73 11.87 8.06
N SER A 380 14.45 11.73 8.34
CA SER A 380 13.43 12.76 8.12
C SER A 380 12.83 13.25 9.44
N VAL A 381 11.74 14.02 9.34
CA VAL A 381 10.94 14.43 10.51
C VAL A 381 10.35 13.24 11.30
N TRP A 382 10.39 12.03 10.74
CA TRP A 382 9.89 10.79 11.34
C TRP A 382 10.96 9.98 12.08
N CYS A 383 12.11 10.58 12.37
CA CYS A 383 13.22 9.97 13.10
C CYS A 383 12.76 9.26 14.38
N HIS A 384 13.29 8.06 14.61
CA HIS A 384 13.01 7.14 15.72
C HIS A 384 11.60 6.54 15.77
N GLN A 385 10.74 6.83 14.80
CA GLN A 385 9.39 6.27 14.72
C GLN A 385 9.24 5.24 13.62
N ALA A 386 10.10 5.27 12.60
CA ALA A 386 9.90 4.47 11.41
C ALA A 386 10.14 2.98 11.66
N TYR A 387 10.88 2.61 12.71
CA TYR A 387 11.06 1.20 13.10
C TYR A 387 9.75 0.46 13.40
N ILE A 388 8.64 1.17 13.68
CA ILE A 388 7.32 0.55 13.82
C ILE A 388 6.84 -0.14 12.54
N LEU A 389 7.38 0.27 11.38
CA LEU A 389 7.06 -0.25 10.06
C LEU A 389 7.87 -1.49 9.68
N ILE A 390 8.81 -1.93 10.53
CA ILE A 390 9.64 -3.13 10.28
C ILE A 390 8.73 -4.30 9.87
N PRO A 391 8.99 -4.95 8.72
CA PRO A 391 8.21 -6.09 8.24
C PRO A 391 8.13 -7.23 9.26
N THR A 392 6.91 -7.67 9.58
CA THR A 392 6.67 -8.87 10.40
C THR A 392 6.50 -10.09 9.52
N LYS A 393 7.10 -11.22 9.91
CA LYS A 393 6.95 -12.48 9.17
C LYS A 393 5.48 -12.90 9.09
N LEU A 394 5.10 -13.39 7.91
CA LEU A 394 3.78 -13.93 7.64
C LEU A 394 3.66 -15.37 8.15
N GLU A 395 2.59 -15.66 8.90
CA GLU A 395 2.30 -16.97 9.50
C GLU A 395 1.51 -17.90 8.56
N LEU A 396 1.92 -17.99 7.29
CA LEU A 396 1.27 -18.82 6.27
C LEU A 396 2.28 -19.87 5.78
N THR A 397 2.21 -21.08 6.33
CA THR A 397 3.24 -22.13 6.15
C THR A 397 3.30 -22.75 4.76
N ASN A 398 2.15 -22.85 4.07
CA ASN A 398 2.04 -23.45 2.73
C ASN A 398 1.79 -22.42 1.62
N ASP A 399 2.11 -21.15 1.87
CA ASP A 399 1.95 -20.07 0.91
C ASP A 399 3.31 -19.65 0.34
N LEU A 400 3.49 -19.81 -0.97
CA LEU A 400 4.75 -19.51 -1.64
C LEU A 400 5.08 -18.01 -1.61
N LEU A 401 4.07 -17.13 -1.68
CA LEU A 401 4.26 -15.69 -1.57
C LEU A 401 4.74 -15.31 -0.16
N ALA A 402 4.14 -15.91 0.87
CA ALA A 402 4.56 -15.71 2.26
C ALA A 402 5.98 -16.20 2.51
N LYS A 403 6.37 -17.35 1.92
CA LYS A 403 7.75 -17.85 1.97
C LYS A 403 8.73 -16.85 1.37
N LYS A 404 8.46 -16.37 0.15
CA LYS A 404 9.29 -15.36 -0.53
C LYS A 404 9.42 -14.06 0.27
N TYR A 405 8.31 -13.58 0.82
CA TYR A 405 8.30 -12.41 1.71
C TYR A 405 9.15 -12.62 2.97
N ASN A 406 9.00 -13.76 3.64
CA ASN A 406 9.73 -14.08 4.86
C ASN A 406 11.24 -14.23 4.62
N GLU A 407 11.64 -14.81 3.48
CA GLU A 407 13.03 -14.88 3.03
C GLU A 407 13.60 -13.46 2.83
N SER A 408 12.87 -12.59 2.12
CA SER A 408 13.24 -11.19 1.93
C SER A 408 13.27 -10.38 3.23
N CYS A 409 12.42 -10.68 4.22
CA CYS A 409 12.51 -10.06 5.55
C CYS A 409 13.87 -10.35 6.20
N ASN A 410 14.31 -11.62 6.18
CA ASN A 410 15.61 -12.01 6.73
C ASN A 410 16.76 -11.35 5.95
N LYS A 411 16.63 -11.26 4.62
CA LYS A 411 17.61 -10.59 3.77
C LYS A 411 17.71 -9.11 4.11
N GLY A 412 16.57 -8.42 4.23
CA GLY A 412 16.50 -7.01 4.57
C GLY A 412 17.21 -6.69 5.89
N ILE A 413 16.94 -7.48 6.94
CA ILE A 413 17.60 -7.33 8.25
C ILE A 413 19.14 -7.44 8.14
N ARG A 414 19.64 -8.37 7.32
CA ARG A 414 21.08 -8.66 7.23
C ARG A 414 21.83 -7.70 6.31
N GLU A 415 21.21 -7.29 5.20
CA GLU A 415 21.92 -6.65 4.09
C GLU A 415 21.65 -5.15 3.98
N ILE A 416 20.49 -4.67 4.42
CA ILE A 416 20.07 -3.27 4.24
C ILE A 416 20.53 -2.42 5.42
N LYS A 417 21.06 -1.24 5.11
CA LYS A 417 21.37 -0.20 6.09
C LYS A 417 20.11 0.63 6.34
N PHE A 418 19.49 0.46 7.50
CA PHE A 418 18.25 1.16 7.84
C PHE A 418 18.22 1.69 9.28
N ILE A 419 19.26 1.42 10.08
CA ILE A 419 19.33 1.83 11.48
C ILE A 419 20.16 3.10 11.61
N LEU A 420 19.57 4.18 12.08
CA LEU A 420 20.25 5.46 12.28
C LEU A 420 21.19 5.41 13.49
N ASN A 421 22.45 5.80 13.30
CA ASN A 421 23.38 5.98 14.40
C ASN A 421 23.17 7.31 15.15
N ASN A 422 23.73 7.41 16.37
CA ASN A 422 23.59 8.59 17.22
C ASN A 422 24.51 9.77 16.85
N ARG A 423 25.17 9.75 15.68
CA ARG A 423 26.15 10.77 15.28
C ARG A 423 25.46 11.98 14.65
N GLN A 424 26.09 13.16 14.76
CA GLN A 424 25.64 14.39 14.09
C GLN A 424 25.46 14.23 12.57
N ASP A 425 26.31 13.44 11.90
CA ASP A 425 26.20 13.17 10.45
C ASP A 425 25.15 12.08 10.11
N SER A 426 24.67 11.33 11.11
CA SER A 426 23.54 10.38 11.04
C SER A 426 23.60 9.36 9.88
N ASP A 427 24.58 8.46 9.96
CA ASP A 427 24.74 7.35 9.01
C ASP A 427 23.77 6.20 9.31
N LEU A 428 23.40 5.46 8.26
CA LEU A 428 22.62 4.23 8.39
C LEU A 428 23.54 3.02 8.52
N LEU A 429 23.19 2.15 9.45
CA LEU A 429 23.88 0.92 9.80
C LEU A 429 23.01 -0.30 9.46
N LYS A 430 23.67 -1.42 9.20
CA LYS A 430 23.04 -2.75 9.19
C LYS A 430 22.78 -3.23 10.62
N MET A 431 21.90 -4.22 10.74
CA MET A 431 21.56 -4.81 12.04
C MET A 431 22.77 -5.33 12.84
N ASN A 432 23.73 -5.96 12.16
CA ASN A 432 24.95 -6.49 12.78
C ASN A 432 26.08 -5.45 12.93
N GLU A 433 25.87 -4.23 12.46
CA GLU A 433 26.78 -3.10 12.59
C GLU A 433 26.43 -2.23 13.80
N ALA A 434 25.23 -2.38 14.36
CA ALA A 434 24.62 -1.52 15.37
C ALA A 434 24.51 -2.15 16.77
N ILE A 435 24.53 -1.30 17.80
CA ILE A 435 24.41 -1.65 19.22
C ILE A 435 23.47 -0.65 19.91
N ILE A 436 22.54 -1.16 20.73
CA ILE A 436 21.81 -0.34 21.70
C ILE A 436 22.55 -0.39 23.03
N ASP A 437 22.98 0.77 23.53
CA ASP A 437 23.52 0.92 24.88
C ASP A 437 22.40 1.28 25.86
N LEU A 438 22.03 0.32 26.71
CA LEU A 438 20.99 0.50 27.74
C LEU A 438 21.50 1.23 28.99
N THR A 439 22.81 1.41 29.12
CA THR A 439 23.47 2.05 30.27
C THR A 439 23.78 3.52 30.02
N ALA A 440 23.74 3.95 28.75
CA ALA A 440 24.18 5.26 28.25
C ALA A 440 25.66 5.61 28.52
N LEU A 441 26.49 4.66 28.96
CA LEU A 441 27.92 4.86 29.22
C LEU A 441 28.73 5.16 27.95
N SER A 442 28.27 4.71 26.78
CA SER A 442 28.90 5.00 25.48
C SER A 442 28.93 6.49 25.15
N GLN A 443 28.01 7.26 25.70
CA GLN A 443 27.91 8.71 25.53
C GLN A 443 28.74 9.49 26.55
N GLN A 444 29.23 8.81 27.59
CA GLN A 444 29.98 9.44 28.67
C GLN A 444 31.47 9.45 28.36
N THR A 445 32.13 10.60 28.46
CA THR A 445 33.56 10.73 28.12
C THR A 445 34.50 9.91 29.01
N PHE A 446 34.05 9.52 30.21
CA PHE A 446 34.84 8.73 31.17
C PHE A 446 34.80 7.20 30.93
N VAL A 447 33.90 6.71 30.06
CA VAL A 447 33.92 5.32 29.55
C VAL A 447 34.10 5.34 28.04
N GLY A 448 33.21 6.05 27.35
CA GLY A 448 33.28 6.32 25.92
C GLY A 448 32.85 5.15 25.04
N HIS A 449 32.50 5.49 23.81
CA HIS A 449 32.04 4.52 22.82
C HIS A 449 33.13 3.51 22.42
N ASP A 450 34.40 3.93 22.37
CA ASP A 450 35.53 3.10 21.94
C ASP A 450 35.82 1.94 22.89
N ALA A 451 35.77 2.20 24.20
CA ALA A 451 35.96 1.18 25.22
C ALA A 451 34.89 0.08 25.10
N ILE A 452 33.62 0.47 25.01
CA ILE A 452 32.50 -0.47 24.91
C ILE A 452 32.56 -1.23 23.58
N ARG A 453 32.80 -0.54 22.46
CA ARG A 453 32.94 -1.18 21.14
C ARG A 453 34.06 -2.22 21.14
N THR A 454 35.24 -1.86 21.67
CA THR A 454 36.41 -2.75 21.73
C THR A 454 36.11 -3.98 22.58
N PHE A 455 35.54 -3.79 23.77
CA PHE A 455 35.11 -4.87 24.64
C PHE A 455 34.14 -5.83 23.95
N ILE A 456 33.15 -5.30 23.22
CA ILE A 456 32.17 -6.10 22.51
C ILE A 456 32.83 -6.90 21.38
N LEU A 457 33.78 -6.31 20.65
CA LEU A 457 34.53 -7.00 19.59
C LEU A 457 35.37 -8.16 20.14
N GLU A 458 36.04 -7.95 21.28
CA GLU A 458 36.89 -8.96 21.93
C GLU A 458 36.06 -10.13 22.49
N ASN A 459 34.90 -9.85 23.09
CA ASN A 459 34.08 -10.85 23.78
C ASN A 459 33.01 -11.49 22.87
N SER A 460 33.02 -11.18 21.59
CA SER A 460 32.10 -11.76 20.61
C SER A 460 32.81 -11.92 19.26
N PRO A 461 33.59 -13.00 19.04
CA PRO A 461 34.35 -13.18 17.81
C PRO A 461 33.49 -13.26 16.53
N LYS A 462 32.17 -13.50 16.66
CA LYS A 462 31.21 -13.40 15.55
C LYS A 462 30.82 -11.97 15.16
N THR A 463 31.30 -10.92 15.85
CA THR A 463 30.91 -9.51 15.62
C THR A 463 31.97 -8.64 14.97
N SER A 464 32.85 -9.21 14.13
CA SER A 464 33.81 -8.43 13.31
C SER A 464 33.17 -7.37 12.39
N SER A 465 31.84 -7.37 12.27
CA SER A 465 31.06 -6.45 11.44
C SER A 465 30.64 -5.14 12.13
N LEU A 466 31.00 -4.86 13.38
CA LEU A 466 30.55 -3.62 14.05
C LEU A 466 31.10 -2.37 13.36
N ALA A 467 30.21 -1.42 13.07
CA ALA A 467 30.61 -0.12 12.53
C ALA A 467 31.52 0.63 13.50
N LEU A 468 32.29 1.60 13.00
CA LEU A 468 33.17 2.44 13.83
C LEU A 468 32.37 3.17 14.92
N HIS A 469 31.18 3.67 14.58
CA HIS A 469 30.24 4.28 15.50
C HIS A 469 28.93 3.48 15.53
N PRO A 470 28.87 2.40 16.33
CA PRO A 470 27.77 1.43 16.27
C PRO A 470 26.56 1.82 17.11
N PHE A 471 26.64 2.84 17.95
CA PHE A 471 25.60 3.14 18.94
C PHE A 471 24.39 3.85 18.33
N VAL A 472 23.20 3.32 18.67
CA VAL A 472 21.91 3.79 18.15
C VAL A 472 20.94 4.07 19.32
N GLN A 473 19.85 4.80 19.05
CA GLN A 473 18.83 5.07 20.07
C GLN A 473 18.10 3.78 20.49
N PRO A 474 17.68 3.66 21.76
CA PRO A 474 16.87 2.54 22.21
C PRO A 474 15.55 2.43 21.44
N SER A 475 15.26 1.26 20.87
CA SER A 475 13.99 0.92 20.22
C SER A 475 13.53 -0.47 20.63
N SER A 476 12.25 -0.60 20.98
CA SER A 476 11.62 -1.89 21.27
C SER A 476 11.62 -2.80 20.06
N GLU A 477 11.36 -2.25 18.88
CA GLU A 477 11.24 -2.96 17.62
C GLU A 477 12.58 -3.59 17.23
N LEU A 478 13.66 -2.82 17.32
CA LEU A 478 15.02 -3.32 17.07
C LEU A 478 15.42 -4.41 18.09
N ARG A 479 15.06 -4.25 19.37
CA ARG A 479 15.29 -5.29 20.40
C ARG A 479 14.54 -6.58 20.07
N THR A 480 13.27 -6.52 19.66
CA THR A 480 12.50 -7.70 19.26
C THR A 480 13.11 -8.42 18.06
N MET A 481 13.80 -7.71 17.16
CA MET A 481 14.57 -8.33 16.08
C MET A 481 15.92 -8.93 16.51
N GLY A 482 16.31 -8.76 17.77
CA GLY A 482 17.56 -9.30 18.31
C GLY A 482 18.78 -8.42 18.01
N ILE A 483 18.62 -7.09 17.99
CA ILE A 483 19.78 -6.18 17.90
C ILE A 483 20.70 -6.40 19.10
N LYS A 484 22.00 -6.23 18.89
CA LYS A 484 22.95 -6.36 19.99
C LYS A 484 22.73 -5.25 21.00
N THR A 485 22.73 -5.61 22.28
CA THR A 485 22.62 -4.67 23.39
C THR A 485 23.89 -4.67 24.21
N PHE A 486 24.20 -3.53 24.84
CA PHE A 486 25.15 -3.42 25.94
C PHE A 486 24.37 -3.05 27.20
N ASP A 487 24.45 -3.88 28.23
CA ASP A 487 23.67 -3.74 29.45
C ASP A 487 24.52 -3.69 30.74
N TRP A 488 23.86 -3.65 31.89
CA TRP A 488 24.51 -3.60 33.20
C TRP A 488 25.29 -4.88 33.56
N ASN A 489 24.91 -6.05 33.02
CA ASN A 489 25.69 -7.28 33.22
C ASN A 489 26.98 -7.25 32.41
N ASP A 490 26.95 -6.64 31.22
CA ASP A 490 28.15 -6.42 30.41
C ASP A 490 29.14 -5.48 31.09
N CYS A 491 28.66 -4.49 31.85
CA CYS A 491 29.52 -3.59 32.64
C CYS A 491 30.40 -4.35 33.65
N ILE A 492 29.89 -5.43 34.26
CA ILE A 492 30.67 -6.26 35.18
C ILE A 492 31.91 -6.81 34.47
N LYS A 493 31.72 -7.33 33.24
CA LYS A 493 32.80 -7.92 32.44
C LYS A 493 33.74 -6.84 31.87
N LEU A 494 33.18 -5.73 31.37
CA LEU A 494 33.95 -4.61 30.84
C LEU A 494 34.94 -4.08 31.88
N PHE A 495 34.47 -3.79 33.09
CA PHE A 495 35.32 -3.18 34.11
C PHE A 495 36.29 -4.16 34.77
N GLN A 496 36.05 -5.47 34.63
CA GLN A 496 37.03 -6.51 34.98
C GLN A 496 38.09 -6.72 33.91
N SER A 497 37.86 -6.28 32.67
CA SER A 497 38.83 -6.44 31.59
C SER A 497 40.11 -5.66 31.91
N SER A 498 41.26 -6.30 31.68
CA SER A 498 42.56 -5.65 31.85
C SER A 498 42.70 -4.43 30.93
N ASN A 499 42.18 -4.53 29.70
CA ASN A 499 42.26 -3.44 28.71
C ASN A 499 41.55 -2.16 29.18
N PHE A 500 40.38 -2.29 29.81
CA PHE A 500 39.66 -1.13 30.35
C PHE A 500 40.21 -0.66 31.69
N SER A 501 40.45 -1.59 32.62
CA SER A 501 40.87 -1.22 33.98
C SER A 501 42.21 -0.48 34.02
N HIS A 502 43.14 -0.79 33.11
CA HIS A 502 44.43 -0.09 33.03
C HIS A 502 44.37 1.29 32.36
N THR A 503 43.31 1.59 31.59
CA THR A 503 43.14 2.87 30.90
C THR A 503 42.31 3.89 31.70
N MET A 504 41.66 3.44 32.78
CA MET A 504 40.86 4.30 33.66
C MET A 504 41.73 5.24 34.52
N SER A 505 41.48 6.55 34.43
CA SER A 505 42.12 7.56 35.29
C SER A 505 41.35 7.77 36.60
N ILE A 506 41.98 8.42 37.60
CA ILE A 506 41.33 8.76 38.89
C ILE A 506 40.14 9.68 38.65
N GLU A 507 40.32 10.72 37.84
CA GLU A 507 39.26 11.67 37.50
C GLU A 507 38.07 10.97 36.80
N ASN A 508 38.33 10.08 35.83
CA ASN A 508 37.28 9.34 35.16
C ASN A 508 36.58 8.33 36.10
N ASN A 509 37.31 7.75 37.05
CA ASN A 509 36.74 6.87 38.05
C ASN A 509 35.79 7.61 39.00
N GLN A 510 36.17 8.81 39.46
CA GLN A 510 35.30 9.67 40.27
C GLN A 510 34.01 10.00 39.51
N LYS A 511 34.11 10.36 38.22
CA LYS A 511 32.95 10.62 37.35
C LYS A 511 32.06 9.38 37.19
N LEU A 512 32.66 8.20 37.01
CA LEU A 512 31.92 6.93 36.93
C LEU A 512 31.17 6.62 38.22
N ILE A 513 31.80 6.84 39.39
CA ILE A 513 31.16 6.66 40.70
C ILE A 513 29.94 7.57 40.83
N VAL A 514 30.09 8.86 40.50
CA VAL A 514 28.98 9.83 40.54
C VAL A 514 27.86 9.43 39.57
N TYR A 515 28.21 8.99 38.36
CA TYR A 515 27.22 8.53 37.38
C TYR A 515 26.40 7.35 37.90
N LEU A 516 27.06 6.32 38.43
CA LEU A 516 26.41 5.14 38.97
C LEU A 516 25.58 5.46 40.22
N TYR A 517 26.07 6.34 41.10
CA TYR A 517 25.32 6.83 42.26
C TYR A 517 24.02 7.52 41.82
N ASN A 518 24.10 8.47 40.89
CA ASN A 518 22.93 9.18 40.38
C ASN A 518 21.92 8.22 39.76
N ARG A 519 22.39 7.25 38.94
CA ARG A 519 21.54 6.21 38.36
C ARG A 519 20.86 5.34 39.41
N SER A 520 21.57 4.99 40.48
CA SER A 520 21.03 4.19 41.57
C SER A 520 19.90 4.90 42.35
N ILE A 521 19.88 6.24 42.32
CA ILE A 521 18.86 7.05 43.01
C ILE A 521 17.69 7.38 42.09
N SER A 522 17.98 7.66 40.81
CA SER A 522 16.96 8.07 39.83
C SER A 522 16.06 6.93 39.38
N GLU A 523 16.56 5.70 39.35
CA GLU A 523 15.80 4.55 38.87
C GLU A 523 15.05 3.88 40.02
N THR A 524 13.72 3.77 39.90
CA THR A 524 12.85 3.10 40.89
C THR A 524 12.99 1.58 40.89
N GLU A 525 13.77 1.01 39.97
CA GLU A 525 14.02 -0.42 39.87
C GLU A 525 15.02 -0.91 40.91
N THR A 526 14.56 -1.74 41.85
CA THR A 526 15.38 -2.49 42.82
C THR A 526 16.53 -3.25 42.16
N THR A 527 16.33 -3.68 40.91
CA THR A 527 17.27 -4.47 40.10
C THR A 527 18.60 -3.76 39.83
N ILE A 528 18.61 -2.45 39.59
CA ILE A 528 19.87 -1.74 39.25
C ILE A 528 20.73 -1.52 40.48
N LYS A 529 20.13 -1.24 41.64
CA LYS A 529 20.85 -1.14 42.91
C LYS A 529 21.59 -2.44 43.22
N GLU A 530 20.94 -3.58 43.01
CA GLU A 530 21.56 -4.90 43.19
C GLU A 530 22.69 -5.17 42.19
N LEU A 531 22.51 -4.75 40.93
CA LEU A 531 23.52 -4.89 39.88
C LEU A 531 24.75 -4.02 40.16
N ILE A 532 24.57 -2.74 40.53
CA ILE A 532 25.67 -1.82 40.84
C ILE A 532 26.55 -2.35 41.98
N GLN A 533 25.97 -3.00 42.99
CA GLN A 533 26.74 -3.64 44.07
C GLN A 533 27.69 -4.75 43.58
N ARG A 534 27.50 -5.27 42.37
CA ARG A 534 28.30 -6.34 41.76
C ARG A 534 29.28 -5.81 40.71
N ILE A 535 29.12 -4.57 40.26
CA ILE A 535 29.98 -3.93 39.26
C ILE A 535 31.29 -3.50 39.95
N PRO A 536 32.47 -3.84 39.41
CA PRO A 536 33.74 -3.34 39.93
C PRO A 536 34.00 -1.95 39.35
N PHE A 537 33.58 -0.90 40.05
CA PHE A 537 33.72 0.47 39.56
C PHE A 537 34.51 1.38 40.49
N ILE A 538 34.97 0.92 41.66
CA ILE A 538 35.77 1.75 42.57
C ILE A 538 37.24 1.35 42.43
N MET A 539 38.11 2.31 42.17
CA MET A 539 39.53 2.06 41.99
C MET A 539 40.26 1.90 43.34
N ASP A 540 41.05 0.84 43.47
CA ASP A 540 41.94 0.61 44.61
C ASP A 540 43.29 1.34 44.47
N GLN A 541 44.10 1.33 45.54
CA GLN A 541 45.44 1.92 45.57
C GLN A 541 46.43 1.29 44.58
N LYS A 542 46.09 0.15 43.99
CA LYS A 542 46.85 -0.53 42.93
C LYS A 542 46.29 -0.22 41.53
N LYS A 543 45.44 0.81 41.42
CA LYS A 543 44.76 1.25 40.20
C LYS A 543 43.93 0.15 39.54
N ARG A 544 43.30 -0.71 40.34
CA ARG A 544 42.42 -1.76 39.86
C ARG A 544 41.00 -1.51 40.31
N LEU A 545 40.05 -1.68 39.40
CA LEU A 545 38.64 -1.56 39.73
C LEU A 545 38.19 -2.76 40.58
N LYS A 546 37.54 -2.47 41.70
CA LYS A 546 37.01 -3.43 42.67
C LYS A 546 35.53 -3.20 42.89
N ILE A 547 34.87 -4.29 43.24
CA ILE A 547 33.47 -4.29 43.66
C ILE A 547 33.39 -3.52 45.00
N PRO A 548 32.36 -2.70 45.24
CA PRO A 548 32.25 -1.91 46.47
C PRO A 548 32.43 -2.72 47.76
N LYS A 549 31.87 -3.93 47.83
CA LYS A 549 31.99 -4.84 49.00
C LYS A 549 33.42 -5.30 49.29
N ASN A 550 34.34 -5.18 48.33
CA ASN A 550 35.72 -5.64 48.45
C ASN A 550 36.70 -4.49 48.75
N ILE A 551 36.19 -3.28 49.01
CA ILE A 551 37.01 -2.12 49.37
C ILE A 551 36.86 -1.84 50.85
N ASN A 552 38.02 -1.68 51.50
CA ASN A 552 38.11 -1.24 52.88
C ASN A 552 38.69 0.17 52.88
N PHE A 553 37.99 1.08 53.54
CA PHE A 553 38.55 2.40 53.84
C PHE A 553 39.33 2.33 55.16
N PRO A 554 40.50 2.99 55.25
CA PRO A 554 41.21 3.09 56.51
C PRO A 554 40.34 3.78 57.56
N LEU A 555 40.46 3.37 58.83
CA LEU A 555 39.86 4.09 59.94
C LEU A 555 40.58 5.44 60.07
N PHE A 556 39.82 6.51 60.37
CA PHE A 556 40.27 7.91 60.43
C PHE A 556 41.47 8.20 61.37
N TYR A 557 41.92 7.21 62.15
CA TYR A 557 42.98 7.31 63.14
C TYR A 557 44.18 6.39 62.85
N ASP A 558 44.26 5.76 61.68
CA ASP A 558 45.43 4.95 61.30
C ASP A 558 46.57 5.84 60.78
N GLU A 559 47.45 6.27 61.70
CA GLU A 559 48.62 7.12 61.42
C GLU A 559 49.64 6.45 60.48
N ASN A 560 49.53 5.15 60.20
CA ASN A 560 50.41 4.46 59.24
C ASN A 560 50.02 4.67 57.77
N TRP A 561 48.88 5.31 57.49
CA TRP A 561 48.36 5.53 56.13
C TRP A 561 48.62 6.92 55.57
N SER A 562 49.47 7.73 56.22
CA SER A 562 49.89 9.05 55.73
C SER A 562 50.95 8.91 54.62
N CYS A 563 50.57 8.34 53.48
CA CYS A 563 51.33 8.53 52.25
C CYS A 563 50.62 9.63 51.45
N THR A 564 51.33 10.72 51.20
CA THR A 564 50.89 11.92 50.45
C THR A 564 50.35 11.66 49.04
N LYS A 565 50.35 10.41 48.56
CA LYS A 565 49.75 9.97 47.29
C LYS A 565 48.37 9.32 47.41
N CYS A 566 47.88 9.06 48.63
CA CYS A 566 46.59 8.38 48.86
C CYS A 566 45.43 9.33 49.18
N GLN A 567 45.69 10.65 49.28
CA GLN A 567 44.69 11.68 49.56
C GLN A 567 44.12 12.36 48.29
N GLU A 568 44.69 12.07 47.11
CA GLU A 568 44.16 12.44 45.79
C GLU A 568 43.42 11.24 45.16
#